data_AF-A0A3R7STJ0-F1
#
_entry.id   AF-A0A3R7STJ0-F1
#
_cell.length_a   1.000
_cell.length_b   1.000
_cell.length_c   1.000
_cell.angle_alpha   90.00
_cell.angle_beta   90.00
_cell.angle_gamma   90.00
#
_symmetry.space_group_name_H-M   'P 1'
#
loop_
_entity.id
_entity.type
_entity.pdbx_description
1 polymer ?
#
loop_
_entity_poly.entity_id
_entity_poly.type
_entity_poly.pdbx_seq_one_letter_code
_entity_poly.pdbx_strand_id
1 'polypeptide(L)'
;MSANHSPENEVPTSSPRETQTGTRLIGTRACLRCHHELDGQPIIRIEPEGLLVARCPECGRASPVLEYPVLGHWGSRLGVGLLLLYIVIAVAAVLSVAATCFGIALQITESSYRGLRTLIQSKWDVASRESAFDTSNTWEANLAWWHERGPGIIAEFEATQGLGFSSLPILEMGGFALLAALFGVIWAGLFAGVRRSRLWILPIVSYLITIGLAILITRLGDGPLVPIYWIADSVRVRSLVPFTLLAGTVGLEIGILMGRPVLRMLTRLLLPPNRQGDVDFLWRVDRKR
;
A
#
# COMPACT_ATOMS: atom_id res chain seq x y z
N MET A 1 69.66 -39.12 49.11
CA MET A 1 68.94 -37.93 48.62
C MET A 1 68.98 -37.98 47.09
N SER A 2 67.96 -38.59 46.47
CA SER A 2 67.84 -38.68 45.01
C SER A 2 67.05 -37.48 44.50
N ALA A 3 67.62 -36.73 43.56
CA ALA A 3 66.94 -35.66 42.85
C ALA A 3 66.11 -36.28 41.70
N ASN A 4 64.78 -36.09 41.77
CA ASN A 4 63.86 -36.38 40.68
C ASN A 4 63.97 -35.27 39.62
N HIS A 5 64.50 -35.60 38.44
CA HIS A 5 64.35 -34.78 37.25
C HIS A 5 62.96 -35.04 36.64
N SER A 6 62.05 -34.08 36.72
CA SER A 6 60.86 -34.04 35.88
C SER A 6 61.27 -33.66 34.45
N PRO A 7 60.84 -34.41 33.41
CA PRO A 7 61.01 -33.98 32.03
C PRO A 7 60.08 -32.79 31.73
N GLU A 8 60.66 -31.68 31.30
CA GLU A 8 59.94 -30.58 30.69
C GLU A 8 59.28 -31.08 29.39
N ASN A 9 57.94 -31.11 29.39
CA ASN A 9 57.17 -31.28 28.17
C ASN A 9 57.31 -29.99 27.35
N GLU A 10 58.20 -29.99 26.36
CA GLU A 10 58.20 -29.00 25.29
C GLU A 10 56.87 -29.09 24.54
N VAL A 11 56.00 -28.09 24.72
CA VAL A 11 54.78 -27.94 23.92
C VAL A 11 55.21 -27.51 22.52
N PRO A 12 54.96 -28.31 21.46
CA PRO A 12 55.35 -27.94 20.11
C PRO A 12 54.59 -26.67 19.69
N THR A 13 55.31 -25.57 19.54
CA THR A 13 54.77 -24.28 19.06
C THR A 13 54.72 -24.29 17.54
N SER A 14 54.05 -25.28 16.94
CA SER A 14 53.77 -25.21 15.50
C SER A 14 52.67 -24.19 15.27
N SER A 15 53.02 -23.04 14.70
CA SER A 15 52.03 -22.07 14.19
C SER A 15 51.02 -22.82 13.32
N PRO A 16 49.70 -22.65 13.54
CA PRO A 16 48.69 -23.31 12.72
C PRO A 16 48.93 -23.00 11.25
N ARG A 17 48.84 -24.03 10.40
CA ARG A 17 48.95 -23.87 8.95
C ARG A 17 47.67 -23.23 8.44
N GLU A 18 47.84 -22.12 7.72
CA GLU A 18 46.75 -21.42 7.05
C GLU A 18 46.78 -21.77 5.57
N THR A 19 45.72 -22.42 5.09
CA THR A 19 45.57 -22.76 3.68
C THR A 19 44.53 -21.83 3.05
N GLN A 20 44.95 -21.02 2.08
CA GLN A 20 44.01 -20.20 1.30
C GLN A 20 43.18 -21.09 0.37
N THR A 21 41.86 -20.94 0.42
CA THR A 21 40.93 -21.81 -0.34
C THR A 21 40.68 -21.31 -1.76
N GLY A 22 41.18 -20.13 -2.13
CA GLY A 22 40.97 -19.49 -3.44
C GLY A 22 39.58 -18.85 -3.63
N THR A 23 38.60 -19.23 -2.80
CA THR A 23 37.27 -18.62 -2.74
C THR A 23 37.28 -17.31 -1.95
N ARG A 24 36.55 -16.32 -2.46
CA ARG A 24 36.28 -15.06 -1.76
C ARG A 24 34.89 -15.09 -1.15
N LEU A 25 34.73 -14.42 -0.02
CA LEU A 25 33.42 -14.22 0.60
C LEU A 25 32.56 -13.38 -0.35
N ILE A 26 31.36 -13.87 -0.67
CA ILE A 26 30.37 -13.13 -1.47
C ILE A 26 29.19 -12.88 -0.56
N GLY A 27 28.89 -11.61 -0.27
CA GLY A 27 27.71 -11.20 0.49
C GLY A 27 28.00 -10.23 1.65
N THR A 28 26.94 -9.64 2.17
CA THR A 28 26.97 -8.60 3.22
C THR A 28 27.20 -9.25 4.59
N ARG A 29 28.45 -9.54 4.94
CA ARG A 29 28.82 -10.05 6.27
C ARG A 29 29.67 -9.03 7.00
N ALA A 30 29.27 -8.64 8.20
CA ALA A 30 30.01 -7.69 9.01
C ALA A 30 30.94 -8.40 10.02
N CYS A 31 32.12 -7.83 10.26
CA CYS A 31 33.01 -8.27 11.33
C CYS A 31 32.32 -8.13 12.70
N LEU A 32 32.36 -9.18 13.54
CA LEU A 32 31.73 -9.17 14.86
C LEU A 32 32.29 -8.13 15.84
N ARG A 33 33.49 -7.60 15.59
CA ARG A 33 34.13 -6.62 16.49
C ARG A 33 33.94 -5.17 16.04
N CYS A 34 34.16 -4.91 14.75
CA CYS A 34 34.18 -3.54 14.21
C CYS A 34 33.07 -3.26 13.20
N HIS A 35 32.22 -4.24 12.91
CA HIS A 35 31.11 -4.17 11.96
C HIS A 35 31.50 -3.82 10.51
N HIS A 36 32.80 -3.84 10.17
CA HIS A 36 33.24 -3.65 8.79
C HIS A 36 32.79 -4.80 7.89
N GLU A 37 32.39 -4.47 6.66
CA GLU A 37 31.92 -5.44 5.66
C GLU A 37 33.06 -6.30 5.13
N LEU A 38 32.87 -7.62 5.15
CA LEU A 38 33.87 -8.63 4.76
C LEU A 38 33.68 -9.11 3.31
N ASP A 39 32.84 -8.43 2.52
CA ASP A 39 32.61 -8.80 1.12
C ASP A 39 33.92 -8.76 0.32
N GLY A 40 34.16 -9.79 -0.48
CA GLY A 40 35.38 -9.95 -1.26
C GLY A 40 36.62 -10.41 -0.49
N GLN A 41 36.57 -10.58 0.83
CA GLN A 41 37.71 -11.07 1.62
C GLN A 41 38.02 -12.55 1.31
N PRO A 42 39.30 -12.97 1.27
CA PRO A 42 39.66 -14.36 1.01
C PRO A 42 39.23 -15.25 2.17
N ILE A 43 38.68 -16.43 1.84
CA ILE A 43 38.38 -17.46 2.81
C ILE A 43 39.66 -18.27 3.05
N ILE A 44 40.02 -18.39 4.32
CA ILE A 44 41.19 -19.13 4.79
C ILE A 44 40.66 -20.30 5.62
N ARG A 45 41.24 -21.49 5.43
CA ARG A 45 40.98 -22.65 6.28
C ARG A 45 42.08 -22.71 7.34
N ILE A 46 41.68 -22.70 8.62
CA ILE A 46 42.58 -22.95 9.75
C ILE A 46 42.59 -24.46 10.00
N GLU A 47 43.78 -25.05 9.95
CA GLU A 47 44.04 -26.44 10.33
C GLU A 47 44.57 -26.52 11.76
N PRO A 48 44.23 -27.56 12.54
CA PRO A 48 43.53 -28.79 12.16
C PRO A 48 41.99 -28.72 12.25
N GLU A 49 41.39 -27.64 12.75
CA GLU A 49 39.95 -27.60 13.03
C GLU A 49 39.07 -27.57 11.78
N GLY A 50 39.65 -27.30 10.60
CA GLY A 50 38.93 -27.21 9.33
C GLY A 50 37.99 -26.01 9.26
N LEU A 51 38.14 -25.05 10.17
CA LEU A 51 37.32 -23.85 10.28
C LEU A 51 37.64 -22.91 9.13
N LEU A 52 36.62 -22.55 8.36
CA LEU A 52 36.71 -21.47 7.37
C LEU A 52 36.57 -20.14 8.10
N VAL A 53 37.52 -19.23 7.89
CA VAL A 53 37.53 -17.88 8.45
C VAL A 53 37.82 -16.84 7.37
N ALA A 54 37.27 -15.65 7.53
CA ALA A 54 37.67 -14.47 6.76
C ALA A 54 38.28 -13.46 7.74
N ARG A 55 39.43 -12.87 7.40
CA ARG A 55 40.05 -11.83 8.24
C ARG A 55 39.47 -10.47 7.90
N CYS A 56 39.13 -9.70 8.92
CA CYS A 56 38.70 -8.33 8.73
C CYS A 56 39.87 -7.46 8.25
N PRO A 57 39.72 -6.68 7.16
CA PRO A 57 40.79 -5.81 6.67
C PRO A 57 41.07 -4.65 7.65
N GLU A 58 40.07 -4.22 8.42
CA GLU A 58 40.21 -3.11 9.37
C GLU A 58 40.87 -3.54 10.68
N CYS A 59 40.33 -4.57 11.35
CA CYS A 59 40.78 -4.95 12.69
C CYS A 59 41.63 -6.22 12.75
N GLY A 60 41.89 -6.84 11.59
CA GLY A 60 42.68 -8.08 11.45
C GLY A 60 42.04 -9.33 12.06
N ARG A 61 40.88 -9.21 12.71
CA ARG A 61 40.29 -10.31 13.47
C ARG A 61 39.67 -11.34 12.54
N ALA A 62 39.98 -12.61 12.79
CA ALA A 62 39.35 -13.73 12.11
C ALA A 62 37.86 -13.78 12.49
N SER A 63 37.00 -13.74 11.48
CA SER A 63 35.57 -13.95 11.61
C SER A 63 35.25 -15.34 11.02
N PRO A 64 34.67 -16.26 11.80
CA PRO A 64 34.30 -17.57 11.27
C PRO A 64 33.30 -17.41 10.13
N VAL A 65 33.51 -18.14 9.05
CA VAL A 65 32.62 -18.18 7.88
C VAL A 65 31.41 -19.09 8.11
N LEU A 66 31.37 -19.83 9.24
CA LEU A 66 30.17 -20.54 9.70
C LEU A 66 28.95 -19.65 9.54
N GLU A 67 27.99 -20.08 8.72
CA GLU A 67 26.68 -19.45 8.66
C GLU A 67 26.21 -19.32 10.11
N TYR A 68 26.03 -18.09 10.59
CA TYR A 68 25.27 -17.86 11.82
C TYR A 68 24.03 -18.74 11.69
N PRO A 69 23.70 -19.59 12.69
CA PRO A 69 22.73 -20.66 12.52
C PRO A 69 21.56 -20.05 11.79
N VAL A 70 21.39 -20.50 10.53
CA VAL A 70 20.32 -20.10 9.64
C VAL A 70 19.12 -20.21 10.54
N LEU A 71 18.61 -19.05 10.96
CA LEU A 71 17.60 -18.84 11.99
C LEU A 71 16.74 -20.09 12.00
N GLY A 72 16.95 -21.02 12.97
CA GLY A 72 16.80 -22.49 12.81
C GLY A 72 15.49 -22.99 12.19
N HIS A 73 15.04 -24.19 12.53
CA HIS A 73 13.64 -24.54 12.20
C HIS A 73 12.63 -23.52 12.79
N TRP A 74 13.02 -22.73 13.79
CA TRP A 74 12.26 -21.61 14.34
C TRP A 74 12.25 -20.36 13.47
N GLY A 75 13.35 -20.05 12.77
CA GLY A 75 13.41 -18.84 11.98
C GLY A 75 12.67 -18.96 10.66
N SER A 76 12.62 -20.15 10.07
CA SER A 76 11.71 -20.42 8.95
C SER A 76 10.24 -20.25 9.37
N ARG A 77 9.86 -20.71 10.57
CA ARG A 77 8.50 -20.53 11.11
C ARG A 77 8.15 -19.07 11.36
N LEU A 78 9.07 -18.30 11.97
CA LEU A 78 8.87 -16.86 12.18
C LEU A 78 8.82 -16.11 10.84
N GLY A 79 9.65 -16.48 9.87
CA GLY A 79 9.62 -15.92 8.53
C GLY A 79 8.28 -16.15 7.82
N VAL A 80 7.73 -17.36 7.90
CA VAL A 80 6.39 -17.67 7.38
C VAL A 80 5.31 -16.87 8.10
N GLY A 81 5.39 -16.76 9.44
CA GLY A 81 4.46 -15.96 10.22
C GLY A 81 4.47 -14.48 9.83
N LEU A 82 5.66 -13.88 9.69
CA LEU A 82 5.82 -12.49 9.24
C LEU A 82 5.33 -12.29 7.80
N LEU A 83 5.56 -13.26 6.91
CA LEU A 83 5.06 -13.23 5.54
C LEU A 83 3.52 -13.26 5.50
N LEU A 84 2.89 -14.13 6.27
CA LEU A 84 1.42 -14.20 6.36
C LEU A 84 0.85 -12.91 6.94
N LEU A 85 1.45 -12.37 8.01
CA LEU A 85 1.06 -11.09 8.59
C LEU A 85 1.18 -9.96 7.57
N TYR A 86 2.27 -9.91 6.81
CA TYR A 86 2.46 -8.94 5.73
C TYR A 86 1.37 -9.06 4.66
N ILE A 87 0.99 -10.28 4.25
CA ILE A 87 -0.11 -10.51 3.30
C ILE A 87 -1.43 -9.98 3.86
N VAL A 88 -1.74 -10.25 5.13
CA VAL A 88 -2.97 -9.75 5.78
C VAL A 88 -2.98 -8.22 5.80
N ILE A 89 -1.87 -7.59 6.18
CA ILE A 89 -1.74 -6.12 6.18
C ILE A 89 -1.90 -5.56 4.76
N ALA A 90 -1.30 -6.20 3.75
CA ALA A 90 -1.42 -5.81 2.36
C ALA A 90 -2.86 -5.87 1.86
N VAL A 91 -3.58 -6.97 2.13
CA VAL A 91 -4.99 -7.13 1.76
C VAL A 91 -5.87 -6.12 2.50
N ALA A 92 -5.68 -5.96 3.81
CA ALA A 92 -6.40 -4.98 4.62
C ALA A 92 -6.20 -3.56 4.06
N ALA A 93 -4.97 -3.19 3.70
CA ALA A 93 -4.68 -1.91 3.08
C ALA A 93 -5.44 -1.72 1.75
N VAL A 94 -5.51 -2.75 0.88
CA VAL A 94 -6.25 -2.65 -0.40
C VAL A 94 -7.72 -2.38 -0.13
N LEU A 95 -8.31 -3.12 0.80
CA LEU A 95 -9.71 -2.97 1.19
C LEU A 95 -9.98 -1.60 1.82
N SER A 96 -9.08 -1.11 2.68
CA SER A 96 -9.19 0.23 3.27
C SER A 96 -9.13 1.34 2.22
N VAL A 97 -8.27 1.23 1.21
CA VAL A 97 -8.23 2.18 0.09
C VAL A 97 -9.51 2.11 -0.72
N ALA A 98 -9.98 0.91 -1.09
CA ALA A 98 -11.21 0.73 -1.84
C ALA A 98 -12.42 1.34 -1.10
N ALA A 99 -12.53 1.13 0.21
CA ALA A 99 -13.57 1.69 1.06
C ALA A 99 -13.45 3.21 1.21
N THR A 100 -12.23 3.74 1.33
CA THR A 100 -12.00 5.19 1.41
C THR A 100 -12.34 5.89 0.10
N CYS A 101 -11.90 5.32 -1.04
CA CYS A 101 -12.26 5.81 -2.37
C CYS A 101 -13.78 5.76 -2.60
N PHE A 102 -14.43 4.70 -2.14
CA PHE A 102 -15.89 4.60 -2.19
C PHE A 102 -16.58 5.71 -1.39
N GLY A 103 -16.19 5.89 -0.12
CA GLY A 103 -16.78 6.91 0.75
C GLY A 103 -16.59 8.33 0.22
N ILE A 104 -15.40 8.66 -0.29
CA ILE A 104 -15.14 9.96 -0.91
C ILE A 104 -15.96 10.13 -2.19
N ALA A 105 -16.08 9.09 -3.02
CA ALA A 105 -16.89 9.16 -4.23
C ALA A 105 -18.37 9.41 -3.91
N LEU A 106 -18.91 8.76 -2.88
CA LEU A 106 -20.26 9.05 -2.38
C LEU A 106 -20.37 10.49 -1.87
N GLN A 107 -19.39 10.98 -1.13
CA GLN A 107 -19.42 12.34 -0.59
C GLN A 107 -19.42 13.43 -1.69
N ILE A 108 -18.60 13.26 -2.72
CA ILE A 108 -18.54 14.17 -3.89
C ILE A 108 -19.83 14.11 -4.70
N THR A 109 -20.44 12.92 -4.77
CA THR A 109 -21.73 12.73 -5.42
C THR A 109 -22.82 13.45 -4.61
N GLU A 110 -22.86 13.27 -3.30
CA GLU A 110 -23.82 13.95 -2.41
C GLU A 110 -23.68 15.48 -2.45
N SER A 111 -22.44 16.02 -2.45
CA SER A 111 -22.20 17.46 -2.56
C SER A 111 -22.75 18.02 -3.88
N SER A 112 -22.64 17.26 -4.97
CA SER A 112 -23.11 17.62 -6.30
C SER A 112 -24.65 17.65 -6.42
N TYR A 113 -25.39 16.88 -5.62
CA TYR A 113 -26.86 16.79 -5.69
C TYR A 113 -27.61 17.43 -4.55
N ARG A 114 -26.92 18.11 -3.63
CA ARG A 114 -27.57 18.77 -2.50
C ARG A 114 -28.73 19.69 -2.95
N GLY A 115 -28.54 20.44 -4.04
CA GLY A 115 -29.58 21.28 -4.64
C GLY A 115 -30.78 20.49 -5.19
N LEU A 116 -30.53 19.39 -5.90
CA LEU A 116 -31.59 18.53 -6.44
C LEU A 116 -32.38 17.88 -5.29
N ARG A 117 -31.68 17.40 -4.26
CA ARG A 117 -32.31 16.83 -3.06
C ARG A 117 -33.25 17.84 -2.40
N THR A 118 -32.83 19.10 -2.23
CA THR A 118 -33.69 20.15 -1.66
C THR A 118 -34.90 20.47 -2.55
N LEU A 119 -34.74 20.41 -3.88
CA LEU A 119 -35.84 20.61 -4.81
C LEU A 119 -36.85 19.45 -4.75
N ILE A 120 -36.37 18.20 -4.76
CA ILE A 120 -37.23 17.01 -4.63
C ILE A 120 -38.00 17.06 -3.30
N GLN A 121 -37.30 17.35 -2.20
CA GLN A 121 -37.92 17.48 -0.88
C GLN A 121 -39.03 18.53 -0.88
N SER A 122 -38.78 19.73 -1.43
CA SER A 122 -39.80 20.79 -1.43
C SER A 122 -41.03 20.45 -2.27
N LYS A 123 -40.86 19.77 -3.42
CA LYS A 123 -41.99 19.31 -4.25
C LYS A 123 -42.74 18.15 -3.60
N TRP A 124 -42.02 17.25 -2.93
CA TRP A 124 -42.62 16.14 -2.18
C TRP A 124 -43.42 16.63 -0.96
N ASP A 125 -42.92 17.62 -0.23
CA ASP A 125 -43.61 18.21 0.92
C ASP A 125 -44.94 18.88 0.52
N VAL A 126 -45.03 19.43 -0.70
CA VAL A 126 -46.29 19.96 -1.26
C VAL A 126 -47.21 18.80 -1.67
N ALA A 127 -46.69 17.85 -2.44
CA ALA A 127 -47.49 16.74 -2.96
C ALA A 127 -48.07 15.87 -1.84
N SER A 128 -47.28 15.53 -0.81
CA SER A 128 -47.69 14.70 0.32
C SER A 128 -48.86 15.30 1.11
N ARG A 129 -48.96 16.64 1.19
CA ARG A 129 -50.09 17.34 1.81
C ARG A 129 -51.37 17.24 0.98
N GLU A 130 -51.24 17.18 -0.33
CA GLU A 130 -52.39 17.15 -1.26
C GLU A 130 -52.97 15.74 -1.44
N SER A 131 -52.15 14.70 -1.29
CA SER A 131 -52.45 13.36 -1.84
C SER A 131 -52.93 12.32 -0.82
N ALA A 132 -53.27 12.70 0.41
CA ALA A 132 -53.73 11.78 1.46
C ALA A 132 -52.82 10.55 1.68
N PHE A 133 -51.56 10.61 1.24
CA PHE A 133 -50.59 9.57 1.54
C PHE A 133 -50.32 9.61 3.04
N ASP A 134 -50.53 8.48 3.72
CA ASP A 134 -50.16 8.30 5.13
C ASP A 134 -48.64 8.09 5.24
N THR A 135 -47.87 9.12 4.89
CA THR A 135 -46.41 9.10 5.06
C THR A 135 -46.08 9.87 6.31
N SER A 136 -46.07 9.16 7.44
CA SER A 136 -45.46 9.65 8.68
C SER A 136 -43.97 10.01 8.51
N ASN A 137 -43.33 9.54 7.44
CA ASN A 137 -41.95 9.87 7.07
C ASN A 137 -41.87 10.93 5.96
N THR A 138 -41.27 12.08 6.30
CA THR A 138 -40.99 13.16 5.34
C THR A 138 -39.77 12.90 4.45
N TRP A 139 -38.91 11.94 4.80
CA TRP A 139 -37.66 11.66 4.08
C TRP A 139 -37.77 10.53 3.04
N GLU A 140 -38.94 9.90 2.93
CA GLU A 140 -39.26 8.87 1.93
C GLU A 140 -40.29 9.42 0.95
N ALA A 141 -40.07 9.17 -0.35
CA ALA A 141 -41.05 9.49 -1.38
C ALA A 141 -41.63 8.21 -1.98
N ASN A 142 -42.89 8.30 -2.38
CA ASN A 142 -43.55 7.22 -3.10
C ASN A 142 -42.92 7.07 -4.49
N LEU A 143 -42.53 5.84 -4.85
CA LEU A 143 -41.83 5.59 -6.11
C LEU A 143 -42.71 5.90 -7.34
N ALA A 144 -44.03 5.69 -7.27
CA ALA A 144 -44.95 6.02 -8.36
C ALA A 144 -45.04 7.53 -8.60
N TRP A 145 -45.09 8.33 -7.53
CA TRP A 145 -45.02 9.80 -7.64
C TRP A 145 -43.71 10.25 -8.31
N TRP A 146 -42.58 9.63 -7.94
CA TRP A 146 -41.30 9.93 -8.56
C TRP A 146 -41.28 9.57 -10.04
N HIS A 147 -41.84 8.42 -10.44
CA HIS A 147 -41.93 8.05 -11.85
C HIS A 147 -42.78 9.02 -12.67
N GLU A 148 -43.85 9.57 -12.09
CA GLU A 148 -44.72 10.55 -12.75
C GLU A 148 -44.07 11.95 -12.85
N ARG A 149 -43.56 12.47 -11.74
CA ARG A 149 -43.11 13.88 -11.62
C ARG A 149 -41.60 14.07 -11.77
N GLY A 150 -40.81 13.03 -11.52
CA GLY A 150 -39.35 13.07 -11.50
C GLY A 150 -38.71 13.65 -12.77
N PRO A 151 -39.11 13.24 -13.99
CA PRO A 151 -38.55 13.82 -15.22
C PRO A 151 -38.70 15.34 -15.32
N GLY A 152 -39.84 15.88 -14.86
CA GLY A 152 -40.07 17.33 -14.85
C GLY A 152 -39.23 18.06 -13.80
N ILE A 153 -39.06 17.47 -12.62
CA ILE A 153 -38.19 18.02 -11.56
C ILE A 153 -36.72 18.04 -12.01
N ILE A 154 -36.27 16.99 -12.70
CA ILE A 154 -34.91 16.92 -13.27
C ILE A 154 -34.71 18.03 -14.31
N ALA A 155 -35.67 18.20 -15.23
CA ALA A 155 -35.60 19.26 -16.24
C ALA A 155 -35.61 20.67 -15.63
N GLU A 156 -36.42 20.91 -14.59
CA GLU A 156 -36.47 22.18 -13.84
C GLU A 156 -35.11 22.46 -13.16
N PHE A 157 -34.50 21.44 -12.56
CA PHE A 157 -33.19 21.55 -11.94
C PHE A 157 -32.09 21.86 -12.95
N GLU A 158 -32.06 21.14 -14.08
CA GLU A 158 -31.09 21.33 -15.16
C GLU A 158 -31.22 22.71 -15.83
N ALA A 159 -32.44 23.22 -15.98
CA ALA A 159 -32.68 24.57 -16.48
C ALA A 159 -32.15 25.66 -15.54
N THR A 160 -32.23 25.43 -14.22
CA THR A 160 -31.84 26.42 -13.19
C THR A 160 -30.34 26.43 -12.92
N GLN A 161 -29.71 25.26 -12.88
CA GLN A 161 -28.27 25.12 -12.57
C GLN A 161 -27.39 25.08 -13.83
N GLY A 162 -28.00 24.95 -15.01
CA GLY A 162 -27.32 24.64 -16.26
C GLY A 162 -26.84 23.18 -16.31
N LEU A 163 -26.34 22.74 -17.47
CA LEU A 163 -25.60 21.47 -17.63
C LEU A 163 -24.30 21.43 -16.81
N GLY A 164 -23.95 22.54 -16.17
CA GLY A 164 -22.69 22.73 -15.47
C GLY A 164 -22.66 21.94 -14.18
N PHE A 165 -21.73 21.00 -14.10
CA PHE A 165 -20.97 20.85 -12.87
C PHE A 165 -20.69 22.28 -12.36
N SER A 166 -21.18 22.62 -11.17
CA SER A 166 -20.62 23.78 -10.46
C SER A 166 -19.09 23.62 -10.48
N SER A 167 -18.28 24.65 -10.31
CA SER A 167 -16.81 24.46 -10.31
C SER A 167 -16.33 23.54 -9.16
N LEU A 168 -17.19 23.28 -8.18
CA LEU A 168 -16.94 22.53 -6.95
C LEU A 168 -16.56 21.04 -7.16
N PRO A 169 -17.28 20.21 -7.96
CA PRO A 169 -16.96 18.81 -8.14
C PRO A 169 -15.62 18.61 -8.87
N ILE A 170 -15.24 19.53 -9.76
CA ILE A 170 -13.95 19.44 -10.46
C ILE A 170 -12.80 19.63 -9.48
N LEU A 171 -12.90 20.62 -8.58
CA LEU A 171 -11.89 20.87 -7.56
C LEU A 171 -11.85 19.74 -6.53
N GLU A 172 -13.01 19.21 -6.14
CA GLU A 172 -13.12 18.03 -5.25
C GLU A 172 -12.52 16.77 -5.90
N MET A 173 -12.82 16.49 -7.18
CA MET A 173 -12.23 15.38 -7.93
C MET A 173 -10.72 15.54 -8.10
N GLY A 174 -10.24 16.75 -8.37
CA GLY A 174 -8.81 17.06 -8.43
C GLY A 174 -8.11 16.83 -7.08
N GLY A 175 -8.72 17.30 -5.99
CA GLY A 175 -8.25 17.06 -4.63
C GLY A 175 -8.24 15.57 -4.28
N PHE A 176 -9.26 14.82 -4.69
CA PHE A 176 -9.34 13.38 -4.51
C PHE A 176 -8.26 12.63 -5.30
N ALA A 177 -8.06 12.98 -6.58
CA ALA A 177 -6.99 12.40 -7.40
C ALA A 177 -5.60 12.68 -6.82
N LEU A 178 -5.37 13.89 -6.29
CA LEU A 178 -4.13 14.24 -5.60
C LEU A 178 -3.93 13.40 -4.32
N LEU A 179 -4.95 13.28 -3.49
CA LEU A 179 -4.92 12.46 -2.28
C LEU A 179 -4.64 10.98 -2.63
N ALA A 180 -5.31 10.46 -3.64
CA ALA A 180 -5.08 9.10 -4.15
C ALA A 180 -3.64 8.92 -4.67
N ALA A 181 -3.07 9.93 -5.32
CA ALA A 181 -1.66 9.90 -5.74
C ALA A 181 -0.70 9.84 -4.53
N LEU A 182 -0.97 10.59 -3.46
CA LEU A 182 -0.17 10.50 -2.23
C LEU A 182 -0.21 9.10 -1.62
N PHE A 183 -1.40 8.48 -1.57
CA PHE A 183 -1.51 7.07 -1.18
C PHE A 183 -0.69 6.18 -2.12
N GLY A 184 -0.77 6.40 -3.44
CA GLY A 184 -0.01 5.62 -4.43
C GLY A 184 1.50 5.64 -4.17
N VAL A 185 2.05 6.75 -3.69
CA VAL A 185 3.47 6.84 -3.28
C VAL A 185 3.78 5.91 -2.11
N ILE A 186 2.91 5.87 -1.09
CA ILE A 186 3.04 4.97 0.07
C ILE A 186 2.97 3.51 -0.40
N TRP A 187 2.03 3.19 -1.29
CA TRP A 187 1.89 1.87 -1.90
C TRP A 187 3.14 1.44 -2.68
N ALA A 188 3.75 2.35 -3.44
CA ALA A 188 4.98 2.05 -4.17
C ALA A 188 6.13 1.60 -3.24
N GLY A 189 6.16 2.13 -2.01
CA GLY A 189 7.11 1.74 -0.97
C GLY A 189 6.77 0.40 -0.32
N LEU A 190 5.52 0.22 0.11
CA LEU A 190 5.01 -1.04 0.69
C LEU A 190 5.25 -2.24 -0.25
N PHE A 191 5.08 -2.03 -1.56
CA PHE A 191 5.25 -3.05 -2.59
C PHE A 191 6.55 -2.90 -3.39
N ALA A 192 7.62 -2.42 -2.73
CA ALA A 192 8.93 -2.34 -3.35
C ALA A 192 9.38 -3.70 -3.92
N GLY A 193 9.07 -4.83 -3.27
CA GLY A 193 9.41 -6.17 -3.78
C GLY A 193 8.69 -6.60 -5.08
N VAL A 194 7.61 -5.92 -5.47
CA VAL A 194 6.81 -6.30 -6.65
C VAL A 194 7.38 -5.63 -7.90
N ARG A 195 7.38 -6.33 -9.05
CA ARG A 195 7.81 -5.73 -10.32
C ARG A 195 6.89 -4.57 -10.70
N ARG A 196 7.46 -3.45 -11.17
CA ARG A 196 6.69 -2.24 -11.56
C ARG A 196 5.57 -2.54 -12.57
N SER A 197 5.81 -3.48 -13.49
CA SER A 197 4.83 -3.92 -14.48
C SER A 197 3.63 -4.69 -13.92
N ARG A 198 3.60 -5.00 -12.62
CA ARG A 198 2.46 -5.66 -11.95
C ARG A 198 1.77 -4.76 -10.93
N LEU A 199 2.33 -3.58 -10.64
CA LEU A 199 1.75 -2.68 -9.63
C LEU A 199 0.41 -2.07 -10.07
N TRP A 200 0.11 -2.02 -11.38
CA TRP A 200 -1.18 -1.57 -11.91
C TRP A 200 -2.34 -2.51 -11.56
N ILE A 201 -2.07 -3.75 -11.15
CA ILE A 201 -3.13 -4.69 -10.73
C ILE A 201 -3.84 -4.17 -9.47
N LEU A 202 -3.12 -3.53 -8.54
CA LEU A 202 -3.68 -3.01 -7.29
C LEU A 202 -4.75 -1.93 -7.50
N PRO A 203 -4.51 -0.83 -8.23
CA PRO A 203 -5.51 0.20 -8.49
C PRO A 203 -6.72 -0.36 -9.25
N ILE A 204 -6.51 -1.30 -10.19
CA ILE A 204 -7.61 -1.94 -10.90
C ILE A 204 -8.45 -2.83 -9.99
N VAL A 205 -7.83 -3.65 -9.14
CA VAL A 205 -8.57 -4.49 -8.18
C VAL A 205 -9.36 -3.61 -7.21
N SER A 206 -8.77 -2.53 -6.69
CA SER A 206 -9.47 -1.57 -5.84
C SER A 206 -10.66 -0.93 -6.57
N TYR A 207 -10.46 -0.49 -7.82
CA TYR A 207 -11.52 0.07 -8.66
C TYR A 207 -12.68 -0.91 -8.88
N LEU A 208 -12.38 -2.16 -9.21
CA LEU A 208 -13.40 -3.19 -9.41
C LEU A 208 -14.19 -3.50 -8.13
N ILE A 209 -13.52 -3.57 -6.97
CA ILE A 209 -14.18 -3.75 -5.67
C ILE A 209 -15.12 -2.57 -5.41
N THR A 210 -14.65 -1.34 -5.61
CA THR A 210 -15.44 -0.14 -5.34
C THR A 210 -16.65 -0.02 -6.28
N ILE A 211 -16.49 -0.36 -7.56
CA ILE A 211 -17.63 -0.42 -8.50
C ILE A 211 -18.61 -1.53 -8.11
N GLY A 212 -18.11 -2.71 -7.73
CA GLY A 212 -18.95 -3.81 -7.26
C GLY A 212 -19.80 -3.41 -6.05
N LEU A 213 -19.18 -2.71 -5.07
CA LEU A 213 -19.89 -2.15 -3.91
C LEU A 213 -20.92 -1.09 -4.31
N ALA A 214 -20.57 -0.18 -5.23
CA ALA A 214 -21.51 0.81 -5.74
C ALA A 214 -22.74 0.16 -6.39
N ILE A 215 -22.53 -0.84 -7.25
CA ILE A 215 -23.61 -1.59 -7.89
C ILE A 215 -24.45 -2.32 -6.84
N LEU A 216 -23.83 -2.99 -5.88
CA LEU A 216 -24.54 -3.72 -4.82
C LEU A 216 -25.44 -2.79 -4.01
N ILE A 217 -24.95 -1.62 -3.62
CA ILE A 217 -25.71 -0.63 -2.85
C ILE A 217 -26.91 -0.13 -3.66
N THR A 218 -26.74 0.16 -4.96
CA THR A 218 -27.87 0.58 -5.81
C THR A 218 -28.96 -0.48 -5.97
N ARG A 219 -28.67 -1.76 -5.69
CA ARG A 219 -29.64 -2.87 -5.79
C ARG A 219 -30.40 -3.13 -4.49
N LEU A 220 -29.94 -2.63 -3.35
CA LEU A 220 -30.58 -2.89 -2.06
C LEU A 220 -31.81 -2.00 -1.79
N GLY A 221 -32.19 -1.13 -2.73
CA GLY A 221 -33.21 -0.08 -2.53
C GLY A 221 -34.57 -0.33 -3.18
N ASP A 222 -34.86 -1.55 -3.64
CA ASP A 222 -36.10 -1.84 -4.36
C ASP A 222 -37.29 -1.98 -3.37
N GLY A 223 -37.84 -0.85 -2.94
CA GLY A 223 -39.05 -0.75 -2.11
C GLY A 223 -40.06 0.26 -2.68
N PRO A 224 -41.35 0.19 -2.28
CA PRO A 224 -42.38 1.13 -2.74
C PRO A 224 -42.19 2.56 -2.18
N LEU A 225 -41.55 2.64 -1.02
CA LEU A 225 -41.06 3.88 -0.41
C LEU A 225 -39.55 3.90 -0.61
N VAL A 226 -39.05 4.94 -1.24
CA VAL A 226 -37.61 5.11 -1.49
C VAL A 226 -37.17 6.37 -0.79
N PRO A 227 -36.07 6.33 -0.02
CA PRO A 227 -35.55 7.54 0.60
C PRO A 227 -35.22 8.59 -0.46
N ILE A 228 -35.60 9.85 -0.25
CA ILE A 228 -35.41 10.94 -1.23
C ILE A 228 -33.94 11.08 -1.64
N TYR A 229 -33.02 10.80 -0.71
CA TYR A 229 -31.59 10.81 -1.01
C TYR A 229 -31.18 9.71 -2.01
N TRP A 230 -31.77 8.51 -1.96
CA TRP A 230 -31.53 7.44 -2.96
C TRP A 230 -32.07 7.80 -4.33
N ILE A 231 -33.22 8.47 -4.37
CA ILE A 231 -33.82 8.94 -5.63
C ILE A 231 -32.88 9.93 -6.31
N ALA A 232 -32.43 10.96 -5.58
CA ALA A 232 -31.47 11.94 -6.08
C ALA A 232 -30.16 11.26 -6.53
N ASP A 233 -29.69 10.27 -5.76
CA ASP A 233 -28.51 9.48 -6.08
C ASP A 233 -28.70 8.73 -7.42
N SER A 234 -29.81 8.01 -7.60
CA SER A 234 -30.03 7.15 -8.78
C SER A 234 -29.95 7.87 -10.13
N VAL A 235 -30.34 9.15 -10.18
CA VAL A 235 -30.36 9.95 -11.42
C VAL A 235 -28.95 10.23 -11.93
N ARG A 236 -27.98 10.44 -11.04
CA ARG A 236 -26.63 10.86 -11.46
C ARG A 236 -25.46 10.09 -10.84
N VAL A 237 -25.64 9.28 -9.80
CA VAL A 237 -24.63 8.29 -9.32
C VAL A 237 -24.10 7.47 -10.46
N ARG A 238 -25.02 7.03 -11.33
CA ARG A 238 -24.71 6.13 -12.43
C ARG A 238 -23.69 6.72 -13.40
N SER A 239 -23.67 8.04 -13.54
CA SER A 239 -22.69 8.74 -14.37
C SER A 239 -21.52 9.26 -13.55
N LEU A 240 -21.74 9.91 -12.40
CA LEU A 240 -20.67 10.57 -11.66
C LEU A 240 -19.74 9.63 -10.90
N VAL A 241 -20.28 8.63 -10.20
CA VAL A 241 -19.45 7.72 -9.39
C VAL A 241 -18.35 7.05 -10.21
N PRO A 242 -18.59 6.48 -11.42
CA PRO A 242 -17.51 5.87 -12.19
C PRO A 242 -16.44 6.89 -12.62
N PHE A 243 -16.80 8.16 -12.90
CA PHE A 243 -15.81 9.21 -13.22
C PHE A 243 -14.99 9.62 -11.99
N THR A 244 -15.62 9.80 -10.83
CA THR A 244 -14.92 10.10 -9.59
C THR A 244 -13.96 8.98 -9.21
N LEU A 245 -14.43 7.73 -9.29
CA LEU A 245 -13.60 6.55 -9.05
C LEU A 245 -12.46 6.45 -10.05
N LEU A 246 -12.72 6.69 -11.34
CA LEU A 246 -11.67 6.71 -12.37
C LEU A 246 -10.61 7.77 -12.07
N ALA A 247 -11.02 8.98 -11.66
CA ALA A 247 -10.09 10.05 -11.26
C ALA A 247 -9.21 9.61 -10.06
N GLY A 248 -9.81 8.96 -9.07
CA GLY A 248 -9.08 8.36 -7.95
C GLY A 248 -8.10 7.27 -8.38
N THR A 249 -8.52 6.36 -9.26
CA THR A 249 -7.70 5.26 -9.79
C THR A 249 -6.52 5.80 -10.60
N VAL A 250 -6.75 6.78 -11.48
CA VAL A 250 -5.70 7.46 -12.24
C VAL A 250 -4.73 8.18 -11.29
N GLY A 251 -5.24 8.89 -10.29
CA GLY A 251 -4.42 9.51 -9.24
C GLY A 251 -3.53 8.48 -8.54
N LEU A 252 -4.11 7.37 -8.09
CA LEU A 252 -3.41 6.27 -7.43
C LEU A 252 -2.32 5.66 -8.33
N GLU A 253 -2.61 5.43 -9.61
CA GLU A 253 -1.64 4.95 -10.60
C GLU A 253 -0.47 5.91 -10.79
N ILE A 254 -0.75 7.21 -10.95
CA ILE A 254 0.28 8.25 -11.04
C ILE A 254 1.16 8.21 -9.79
N GLY A 255 0.54 8.13 -8.61
CA GLY A 255 1.23 7.99 -7.33
C GLY A 255 2.15 6.77 -7.26
N ILE A 256 1.67 5.61 -7.71
CA ILE A 256 2.45 4.36 -7.74
C ILE A 256 3.65 4.49 -8.70
N LEU A 257 3.44 5.11 -9.87
CA LEU A 257 4.49 5.29 -10.88
C LEU A 257 5.56 6.28 -10.43
N MET A 258 5.16 7.37 -9.75
CA MET A 258 6.07 8.39 -9.24
C MET A 258 6.65 8.04 -7.86
N GLY A 259 6.04 7.12 -7.14
CA GLY A 259 6.36 6.82 -5.75
C GLY A 259 7.79 6.34 -5.55
N ARG A 260 8.31 5.43 -6.40
CA ARG A 260 9.70 4.97 -6.32
C ARG A 260 10.72 6.10 -6.50
N PRO A 261 10.63 6.95 -7.56
CA PRO A 261 11.44 8.16 -7.67
C PRO A 261 11.35 9.08 -6.45
N VAL A 262 10.14 9.35 -5.95
CA VAL A 262 9.90 10.23 -4.80
C VAL A 262 10.56 9.66 -3.53
N LEU A 263 10.41 8.35 -3.28
CA LEU A 263 11.03 7.68 -2.14
C LEU A 263 12.56 7.69 -2.22
N ARG A 264 13.16 7.60 -3.42
CA ARG A 264 14.61 7.75 -3.61
C ARG A 264 15.07 9.19 -3.35
N MET A 265 14.29 10.16 -3.75
CA MET A 265 14.59 11.57 -3.49
C MET A 265 14.52 11.86 -1.98
N LEU A 266 13.45 11.43 -1.32
CA LEU A 266 13.26 11.58 0.12
C LEU A 266 14.34 10.87 0.92
N THR A 267 14.71 9.64 0.55
CA THR A 267 15.80 8.93 1.25
C THR A 267 17.14 9.63 1.09
N ARG A 268 17.45 10.21 -0.08
CA ARG A 268 18.66 11.03 -0.26
C ARG A 268 18.64 12.34 0.54
N LEU A 269 17.47 12.94 0.72
CA LEU A 269 17.31 14.20 1.45
C LEU A 269 17.37 13.99 2.97
N LEU A 270 16.77 12.90 3.46
CA LEU A 270 16.59 12.64 4.89
C LEU A 270 17.72 11.81 5.51
N LEU A 271 18.34 10.90 4.76
CA LEU A 271 19.38 10.01 5.30
C LEU A 271 20.78 10.50 4.91
N PRO A 272 21.72 10.56 5.88
CA PRO A 272 23.11 10.86 5.59
C PRO A 272 23.72 9.78 4.69
N PRO A 273 24.74 10.10 3.87
CA PRO A 273 25.30 9.19 2.86
C PRO A 273 25.72 7.82 3.40
N ASN A 274 26.23 7.78 4.63
CA ASN A 274 26.67 6.55 5.32
C ASN A 274 25.53 5.59 5.70
N ARG A 275 24.27 6.04 5.71
CA ARG A 275 23.07 5.23 6.02
C ARG A 275 22.27 4.82 4.78
N GLN A 276 22.67 5.26 3.59
CA GLN A 276 21.95 4.93 2.35
C GLN A 276 22.05 3.43 1.99
N GLY A 277 23.07 2.72 2.48
CA GLY A 277 23.21 1.27 2.31
C GLY A 277 22.05 0.47 2.91
N ASP A 278 21.46 0.95 4.01
CA ASP A 278 20.35 0.29 4.71
C ASP A 278 19.06 0.24 3.84
N VAL A 279 18.93 1.17 2.90
CA VAL A 279 17.79 1.29 1.98
C VAL A 279 18.15 0.94 0.53
N ASP A 280 19.31 0.32 0.28
CA ASP A 280 19.77 -0.04 -1.07
C ASP A 280 18.79 -0.95 -1.83
N PHE A 281 17.90 -1.66 -1.11
CA PHE A 281 16.83 -2.43 -1.75
C PHE A 281 15.95 -1.57 -2.68
N LEU A 282 15.74 -0.28 -2.38
CA LEU A 282 14.97 0.63 -3.24
C LEU A 282 15.62 0.85 -4.61
N TRP A 283 16.94 0.73 -4.71
CA TRP A 283 17.68 0.83 -5.97
C TRP A 283 17.80 -0.52 -6.67
N ARG A 284 17.95 -1.61 -5.91
CA ARG A 284 18.05 -2.98 -6.45
C ARG A 284 16.75 -3.45 -7.11
N VAL A 285 15.61 -3.08 -6.56
CA VAL A 285 14.27 -3.47 -7.05
C VAL A 285 14.01 -3.08 -8.51
N ASP A 286 14.56 -1.95 -8.97
CA ASP A 286 14.31 -1.45 -10.34
C ASP A 286 15.39 -1.88 -11.35
N ARG A 287 16.52 -2.45 -10.90
CA ARG A 287 17.51 -2.99 -11.83
C ARG A 287 16.92 -4.23 -12.49
N LYS A 288 16.43 -4.06 -13.72
CA LYS A 288 16.08 -5.15 -14.64
C LYS A 288 17.32 -6.06 -14.77
N ARG A 289 17.27 -7.25 -14.18
CA ARG A 289 18.03 -8.40 -14.68
C ARG A 289 17.20 -9.08 -15.75
#